data_AF-A0A914LAY2-F1
#
_entry.id   AF-A0A914LAY2-F1
#
_cell.length_a   1.000
_cell.length_b   1.000
_cell.length_c   1.000
_cell.angle_alpha   90.00
_cell.angle_beta   90.00
_cell.angle_gamma   90.00
#
_symmetry.space_group_name_H-M   'P 1'
#
loop_
_entity.id
_entity.type
_entity.pdbx_description
1 polymer ?
#
loop_
_entity_poly.entity_id
_entity_poly.type
_entity_poly.pdbx_seq_one_letter_code
_entity_poly.pdbx_strand_id
1 'polypeptide(L)'
;MSKGSFKGETGDVILDDNGEREPIFVVTMLDVSDQPNSLMQLSFTNNTLQITKNYNDESVIWANRGGKRPLYKPICGYTGTECPQNITTYILIGVGLVLLLLVATLGGIGYAVR
;
A
#
# COMPACT_ATOMS: atom_id res chain seq x y z
N MET A 1 13.86 3.36 -39.72
CA MET A 1 14.41 2.83 -38.44
C MET A 1 15.28 3.92 -37.85
N SER A 2 14.86 4.49 -36.73
CA SER A 2 15.51 5.62 -36.03
C SER A 2 16.31 5.15 -34.81
N LYS A 3 16.83 3.91 -34.84
CA LYS A 3 17.73 3.40 -33.82
C LYS A 3 19.10 4.06 -33.97
N GLY A 4 19.66 4.52 -32.86
CA GLY A 4 21.00 5.10 -32.87
C GLY A 4 21.48 5.47 -31.48
N SER A 5 22.78 5.70 -31.35
CA SER A 5 23.39 6.20 -30.12
C SER A 5 24.31 7.36 -30.43
N PHE A 6 24.25 8.42 -29.63
CA PHE A 6 25.17 9.55 -29.74
C PHE A 6 25.52 10.13 -28.37
N LYS A 7 26.63 10.84 -28.30
CA LYS A 7 27.04 11.60 -27.11
C LYS A 7 26.36 12.96 -27.11
N GLY A 8 25.56 13.24 -26.09
CA GLY A 8 25.01 14.56 -25.81
C GLY A 8 25.56 15.14 -24.51
N GLU A 9 25.14 16.36 -24.18
CA GLU A 9 25.54 17.05 -22.93
C GLU A 9 25.14 16.28 -21.66
N THR A 10 24.11 15.45 -21.74
CA THR A 10 23.64 14.60 -20.64
C THR A 10 24.30 13.22 -20.60
N GLY A 11 25.35 12.99 -21.39
CA GLY A 11 25.99 11.69 -21.57
C GLY A 11 25.46 10.93 -22.78
N ASP A 12 25.46 9.60 -22.69
CA ASP A 12 24.99 8.74 -23.77
C ASP A 12 23.48 8.87 -23.96
N VAL A 13 23.08 9.11 -25.21
CA VAL A 13 21.69 9.13 -25.65
C VAL A 13 21.51 7.93 -26.58
N ILE A 14 20.68 6.98 -26.17
CA ILE A 14 20.33 5.79 -26.95
C ILE A 14 18.87 5.94 -27.37
N LEU A 15 18.60 5.81 -28.66
CA LEU A 15 17.26 5.80 -29.23
C LEU A 15 16.85 4.36 -29.54
N ASP A 16 15.63 4.00 -29.16
CA ASP A 16 15.05 2.70 -29.42
C ASP A 16 14.62 2.55 -30.90
N ASP A 17 13.99 1.41 -31.22
CA ASP A 17 13.55 1.13 -32.59
C ASP A 17 12.41 2.05 -33.07
N ASN A 18 11.70 2.71 -32.13
CA ASN A 18 10.66 3.70 -32.37
C ASN A 18 11.21 5.13 -32.47
N GLY A 19 12.49 5.35 -32.19
CA GLY A 19 13.12 6.68 -32.15
C GLY A 19 12.90 7.43 -30.83
N GLU A 20 12.45 6.74 -29.79
CA GLU A 20 12.31 7.29 -28.44
C GLU A 20 13.61 7.11 -27.67
N ARG A 21 13.96 8.09 -26.81
CA ARG A 21 15.16 7.97 -25.97
C ARG A 21 14.92 6.95 -24.88
N GLU A 22 15.82 5.97 -24.75
CA GLU A 22 15.85 5.07 -23.61
C GLU A 22 16.08 5.86 -22.31
N PRO A 23 15.10 5.90 -21.39
CA PRO A 23 15.19 6.74 -20.22
C PRO A 23 15.99 6.09 -19.09
N ILE A 24 16.58 6.95 -18.25
CA ILE A 24 17.17 6.61 -16.97
C ILE A 24 16.45 7.42 -15.90
N PHE A 25 15.84 6.75 -14.93
CA PHE A 25 15.22 7.37 -13.77
C PHE A 25 16.07 7.11 -12.53
N VAL A 26 16.21 8.13 -11.68
CA VAL A 26 16.93 8.02 -10.42
C VAL A 26 15.94 8.29 -9.29
N VAL A 27 15.81 7.32 -8.38
CA VAL A 27 14.98 7.46 -7.17
C VAL A 27 15.84 8.07 -6.09
N THR A 28 15.45 9.27 -5.66
CA THR A 28 16.11 9.98 -4.58
C THR A 28 15.21 10.07 -3.35
N MET A 29 15.83 10.09 -2.17
CA MET A 29 15.15 10.42 -0.91
C MET A 29 16.09 11.24 -0.02
N LEU A 30 15.53 11.85 1.01
CA LEU A 30 16.31 12.53 2.04
C LEU A 30 16.91 11.52 3.01
N ASP A 31 18.18 11.71 3.36
CA ASP A 31 18.82 11.00 4.45
C ASP A 31 18.48 11.62 5.83
N VAL A 32 19.13 11.13 6.89
CA VAL A 32 18.92 11.61 8.27
C VAL A 32 19.40 13.05 8.52
N SER A 33 20.16 13.62 7.59
CA SER A 33 20.65 15.01 7.63
C SER A 33 19.88 15.90 6.65
N ASP A 34 18.70 15.44 6.20
CA ASP A 34 17.87 16.09 5.19
C ASP A 34 18.59 16.38 3.86
N GLN A 35 19.62 15.58 3.52
CA GLN A 35 20.32 15.69 2.26
C GLN A 35 19.78 14.72 1.21
N PRO A 36 19.64 15.14 -0.06
CA PRO A 36 19.23 14.25 -1.14
C PRO A 36 20.26 13.12 -1.36
N ASN A 37 19.78 11.89 -1.35
CA ASN A 37 20.55 10.69 -1.61
C ASN A 37 19.90 9.86 -2.74
N SER A 38 20.72 9.32 -3.64
CA SER A 38 20.27 8.45 -4.74
C SER A 38 20.25 7.00 -4.28
N LEU A 39 19.04 6.43 -4.18
CA LEU A 39 18.83 5.08 -3.65
C LEU A 39 18.71 4.02 -4.73
N MET A 40 18.17 4.36 -5.89
CA MET A 40 17.99 3.41 -6.99
C MET A 40 18.12 4.11 -8.33
N GLN A 41 18.57 3.36 -9.32
CA GLN A 41 18.54 3.76 -10.72
C GLN A 41 17.74 2.74 -11.52
N LEU A 42 16.81 3.23 -12.33
CA LEU A 42 15.99 2.45 -13.25
C LEU A 42 16.42 2.84 -14.66
N SER A 43 17.05 1.92 -15.37
CA SER A 43 17.44 2.11 -16.76
C SER A 43 16.65 1.16 -17.65
N PHE A 44 16.16 1.67 -18.77
CA PHE A 44 15.52 0.84 -19.79
C PHE A 44 16.55 0.53 -20.87
N THR A 45 16.66 -0.74 -21.25
CA THR A 45 17.55 -1.17 -22.35
C THR A 45 16.81 -2.18 -23.18
N ASN A 46 16.61 -1.90 -24.47
CA ASN A 46 15.79 -2.68 -25.40
C ASN A 46 14.43 -3.05 -24.77
N ASN A 47 13.70 -2.06 -24.27
CA ASN A 47 12.39 -2.23 -23.65
C ASN A 47 12.36 -3.11 -22.37
N THR A 48 13.53 -3.40 -21.79
CA THR A 48 13.67 -4.17 -20.55
C THR A 48 14.09 -3.26 -19.42
N LEU A 49 13.37 -3.30 -18.29
CA LEU A 49 13.70 -2.54 -17.09
C LEU A 49 14.85 -3.21 -16.32
N GLN A 50 15.94 -2.47 -16.12
CA GLN A 50 17.06 -2.83 -15.27
C GLN A 50 17.04 -1.94 -14.02
N ILE A 51 17.07 -2.55 -12.83
CA ILE A 51 17.04 -1.84 -11.56
C ILE A 51 18.37 -2.05 -10.84
N THR A 52 19.07 -0.95 -10.59
CA THR A 52 20.28 -0.93 -9.76
C THR A 52 19.92 -0.31 -8.40
N LYS A 53 20.15 -1.04 -7.32
CA LYS A 53 19.93 -0.56 -5.96
C LYS A 53 21.25 -0.07 -5.38
N ASN A 54 21.25 1.15 -4.85
CA ASN A 54 22.40 1.79 -4.21
C ASN A 54 22.34 1.69 -2.68
N TYR A 55 21.61 0.70 -2.15
CA TYR A 55 21.45 0.46 -0.72
C TYR A 55 21.43 -1.05 -0.45
N ASN A 56 21.92 -1.44 0.74
CA ASN A 56 21.94 -2.84 1.19
C ASN A 56 20.76 -3.16 2.13
N ASP A 57 20.22 -2.16 2.82
CA ASP A 57 19.16 -2.30 3.82
C ASP A 57 18.06 -1.24 3.61
N GLU A 58 16.79 -1.64 3.66
CA GLU A 58 15.67 -0.72 3.47
C GLU A 58 15.54 0.32 4.57
N SER A 59 16.14 0.09 5.74
CA SER A 59 16.21 1.09 6.80
C SER A 59 16.88 2.39 6.35
N VAL A 60 17.76 2.34 5.34
CA VAL A 60 18.38 3.53 4.73
C VAL A 60 17.34 4.35 3.96
N ILE A 61 16.42 3.69 3.26
CA ILE A 61 15.30 4.32 2.55
C ILE A 61 14.38 5.03 3.56
N TRP A 62 14.12 4.35 4.67
CA TRP A 62 13.17 4.79 5.68
C TRP A 62 13.86 5.39 6.91
N ALA A 63 15.06 5.97 6.73
CA ALA A 63 15.86 6.44 7.85
C ALA A 63 15.12 7.51 8.67
N ASN A 64 14.43 8.43 7.99
CA ASN A 64 13.56 9.45 8.58
C ASN A 64 12.23 8.91 9.15
N ARG A 65 12.00 7.60 9.06
CA ARG A 65 10.84 6.89 9.63
C ARG A 65 11.28 5.78 10.60
N GLY A 66 12.41 5.98 11.27
CA GLY A 66 12.95 5.01 12.23
C GLY A 66 13.39 3.69 11.59
N GLY A 67 13.80 3.74 10.31
CA GLY A 67 14.25 2.59 9.54
C GLY A 67 13.13 1.62 9.12
N LYS A 68 11.85 1.99 9.28
CA LYS A 68 10.72 1.10 9.01
C LYS A 68 9.90 1.57 7.82
N ARG A 69 9.69 0.66 6.87
CA ARG A 69 8.78 0.86 5.74
C ARG A 69 7.38 1.16 6.27
N PRO A 70 6.74 2.27 5.85
CA PRO A 70 5.36 2.56 6.21
C PRO A 70 4.43 1.53 5.58
N LEU A 71 3.27 1.33 6.21
CA LEU A 71 2.22 0.54 5.59
C LEU A 71 1.77 1.22 4.29
N TYR A 72 1.66 0.44 3.22
CA TYR A 72 1.14 0.94 1.95
C TYR A 72 -0.35 1.30 2.05
N LYS A 73 -1.08 0.62 2.95
CA LYS A 73 -2.49 0.80 3.26
C LYS A 73 -2.67 1.10 4.75
N PRO A 74 -3.54 2.06 5.14
CA PRO A 74 -3.84 2.29 6.55
C PRO A 74 -4.38 1.04 7.24
N ILE A 75 -4.19 0.94 8.56
CA ILE A 75 -4.60 -0.22 9.38
C ILE A 75 -6.10 -0.52 9.24
N CYS A 76 -6.92 0.51 9.05
CA CYS A 76 -8.37 0.38 8.87
C CYS A 76 -8.83 0.62 7.42
N GLY A 77 -7.93 0.44 6.45
CA GLY A 77 -8.19 0.73 5.05
C GLY A 77 -8.30 2.23 4.76
N TYR A 78 -8.37 2.56 3.47
CA TYR A 78 -8.44 3.97 3.03
C TYR A 78 -9.76 4.64 3.39
N THR A 79 -10.84 3.86 3.52
CA THR A 79 -12.18 4.33 3.90
C THR A 79 -12.40 4.34 5.42
N GLY A 80 -11.48 3.76 6.20
CA GLY A 80 -11.67 3.57 7.64
C GLY A 80 -12.67 2.48 8.03
N THR A 81 -13.30 1.80 7.07
CA THR A 81 -14.37 0.81 7.33
C THR A 81 -13.87 -0.61 7.56
N GLU A 82 -12.57 -0.86 7.38
CA GLU A 82 -11.99 -2.19 7.53
C GLU A 82 -11.53 -2.48 8.97
N CYS A 83 -11.67 -1.52 9.90
CA CYS A 83 -11.48 -1.83 11.31
C CYS A 83 -12.49 -2.92 11.74
N PRO A 84 -12.09 -3.88 12.59
CA PRO A 84 -13.02 -4.80 13.24
C PRO A 84 -14.14 -4.01 13.92
N GLN A 85 -15.38 -4.28 13.54
CA GLN A 85 -16.55 -3.65 14.16
C GLN A 85 -16.78 -4.26 15.54
N ASN A 86 -17.08 -3.42 16.53
CA ASN A 86 -17.50 -3.92 17.84
C ASN A 86 -18.93 -4.46 17.74
N ILE A 87 -19.06 -5.79 17.65
CA ILE A 87 -20.36 -6.47 17.50
C ILE A 87 -21.10 -6.71 18.82
N THR A 88 -20.53 -6.32 19.97
CA THR A 88 -21.07 -6.61 21.31
C THR A 88 -22.48 -6.05 21.48
N THR A 89 -22.73 -4.82 21.00
CA THR A 89 -24.05 -4.19 21.06
C THR A 89 -25.10 -5.00 20.29
N TYR A 90 -24.76 -5.52 19.10
CA TYR A 90 -25.67 -6.34 18.31
C TYR A 90 -25.96 -7.68 18.99
N ILE A 91 -24.96 -8.28 19.65
CA ILE A 91 -25.14 -9.50 20.43
C ILE A 91 -26.10 -9.26 21.60
N LEU A 92 -25.93 -8.17 22.36
CA LEU A 92 -26.80 -7.83 23.49
C LEU A 92 -28.25 -7.60 23.06
N ILE A 93 -28.47 -6.86 21.95
CA ILE A 93 -29.80 -6.65 21.39
C ILE A 93 -30.42 -7.98 20.95
N GLY A 94 -29.65 -8.82 20.24
CA GLY A 94 -30.12 -10.13 19.78
C GLY A 94 -30.56 -11.04 20.92
N VAL A 95 -29.75 -11.14 21.97
CA VAL A 95 -30.09 -11.92 23.17
C VAL A 95 -31.36 -11.38 23.85
N GLY A 96 -31.49 -10.05 23.99
CA GLY A 96 -32.67 -9.43 24.55
C GLY A 96 -33.96 -9.75 23.79
N LEU A 97 -33.91 -9.71 22.45
CA LEU A 97 -35.05 -10.05 21.60
C LEU A 97 -35.45 -11.53 21.72
N VAL A 98 -34.48 -12.45 21.76
CA VAL A 98 -34.74 -13.88 21.95
C VAL A 98 -35.40 -14.15 23.30
N LEU A 99 -34.91 -13.53 24.39
CA LEU A 99 -35.52 -13.68 25.71
C LEU A 99 -36.94 -13.13 25.77
N LEU A 100 -37.20 -11.99 25.14
CA LEU A 100 -38.54 -11.40 25.09
C LEU A 100 -39.52 -12.31 24.35
N LEU A 101 -39.11 -12.90 23.22
CA LEU A 101 -39.92 -13.88 22.49
C LEU A 101 -40.20 -15.14 23.31
N LEU A 102 -39.21 -15.64 24.07
CA LEU A 102 -39.40 -16.80 24.95
C LEU A 102 -40.42 -16.49 26.06
N VAL A 103 -40.33 -15.33 26.71
CA VAL A 103 -41.29 -14.94 27.76
C VAL A 103 -42.70 -14.78 27.18
N ALA A 104 -42.84 -14.14 26.02
CA ALA A 104 -44.13 -13.95 25.38
C ALA A 104 -44.78 -15.27 24.96
N THR A 105 -44.01 -16.20 24.41
CA THR A 105 -44.51 -17.53 24.00
C THR A 105 -44.90 -18.37 25.21
N LEU A 106 -44.08 -18.43 26.25
CA LEU A 106 -44.41 -19.13 27.50
C LEU A 106 -45.63 -18.52 28.20
N GLY A 107 -45.73 -17.19 28.25
CA GLY A 107 -46.88 -16.48 28.78
C GLY A 107 -48.16 -16.75 27.99
N GLY A 108 -48.07 -16.76 26.65
CA GLY A 108 -49.18 -17.09 25.76
C GLY A 108 -49.66 -18.53 25.91
N ILE A 109 -48.74 -19.50 26.01
CA ILE A 109 -49.06 -20.91 26.29
C ILE A 109 -49.73 -21.03 27.67
N GLY A 110 -49.16 -20.39 28.69
CA GLY A 110 -49.73 -20.38 30.04
C GLY A 110 -51.15 -19.79 30.09
N TYR A 111 -51.41 -18.74 29.31
CA TYR A 111 -52.75 -18.18 29.16
C TYR A 111 -53.71 -19.13 28.44
N ALA A 112 -53.25 -19.82 27.38
CA ALA A 112 -54.10 -20.73 26.59
C ALA A 112 -54.45 -22.04 27.31
N VAL A 113 -53.63 -22.48 28.27
CA VAL A 113 -53.84 -23.72 29.05
C VAL A 113 -54.67 -23.48 30.32
N ARG A 114 -54.86 -22.21 30.72
CA ARG A 114 -55.69 -21.80 31.86
C ARG A 114 -57.15 -21.61 31.46
#